data_AF-A0A832TLD6-F1
#
_entry.id   AF-A0A832TLD6-F1
#
_cell.length_a   1.000
_cell.length_b   1.000
_cell.length_c   1.000
_cell.angle_alpha   90.00
_cell.angle_beta   90.00
_cell.angle_gamma   90.00
#
_symmetry.space_group_name_H-M   'P 1'
#
loop_
_entity.id
_entity.type
_entity.pdbx_description
1 polymer ?
#
loop_
_entity_poly.entity_id
_entity_poly.type
_entity_poly.pdbx_seq_one_letter_code
_entity_poly.pdbx_strand_id
1 'polypeptide(L)'
;MKTKFLNSLVSALLIIVIIPGLTPSIVSAADEQFADGGNSTNSTLNSNLILEKLSTDPDYPKPDSKVAINSLVKNTGTEASEPTNIIYKIGEIEDKEEVPAIEAGSETLISHTWITPDEEGTVSIKASLENVENSEKEISVKVVQETLPDLIVEDLYPESSTQSEAGKPSNFILKIKNIGEETASSSTAKYSFNGTSEGEISIPELSAGANTSAEFSYTPGNEETISVTVVADSGDIVSESNEDNNRMSKTISMKRELPDLKIESISLSPEEPHLGENTTFTATVKNNGSAAAENS
;
A
#
# COMPACT_ATOMS: atom_id res chain seq x y z
N MET A 1 -27.03 14.67 1.96
CA MET A 1 -26.98 14.46 3.42
C MET A 1 -26.73 12.97 3.67
N LYS A 2 -25.46 12.55 3.66
CA LYS A 2 -24.99 11.22 4.10
C LYS A 2 -23.61 11.41 4.72
N THR A 3 -23.50 10.97 5.96
CA THR A 3 -22.41 11.18 6.92
C THR A 3 -21.20 10.33 6.57
N LYS A 4 -20.02 10.96 6.45
CA LYS A 4 -18.71 10.30 6.38
C LYS A 4 -18.29 9.92 7.80
N PHE A 5 -18.02 8.64 8.06
CA PHE A 5 -17.26 8.20 9.24
C PHE A 5 -15.79 8.06 8.81
N LEU A 6 -14.94 9.01 9.22
CA LEU A 6 -13.50 8.80 9.24
C LEU A 6 -13.15 8.18 10.60
N ASN A 7 -12.69 6.94 10.61
CA ASN A 7 -11.96 6.40 11.75
C ASN A 7 -10.50 6.87 11.64
N SER A 8 -10.19 7.98 12.32
CA SER A 8 -8.82 8.39 12.59
C SER A 8 -8.36 7.66 13.85
N LEU A 9 -7.54 6.61 13.71
CA LEU A 9 -6.83 6.02 14.84
C LEU A 9 -5.75 7.01 15.31
N VAL A 10 -6.04 7.75 16.37
CA VAL A 10 -5.04 8.53 17.10
C VAL A 10 -4.34 7.55 18.04
N SER A 11 -3.15 7.09 17.65
CA SER A 11 -2.25 6.40 18.58
C SER A 11 -1.67 7.43 19.53
N ALA A 12 -2.28 7.55 20.71
CA ALA A 12 -1.78 8.41 21.78
C ALA A 12 -0.69 7.66 22.55
N LEU A 13 0.57 7.90 22.16
CA LEU A 13 1.74 7.46 22.92
C LEU A 13 1.83 8.29 24.22
N LEU A 14 1.33 7.74 25.32
CA LEU A 14 1.43 8.37 26.64
C LEU A 14 2.82 8.08 27.22
N ILE A 15 3.79 8.96 26.94
CA ILE A 15 5.09 8.94 27.62
C ILE A 15 4.90 9.58 29.01
N ILE A 16 4.77 8.74 30.05
CA ILE A 16 4.85 9.19 31.43
C ILE A 16 6.32 9.47 31.76
N VAL A 17 6.68 10.75 31.81
CA VAL A 17 7.97 11.22 32.33
C VAL A 17 7.89 11.18 33.86
N ILE A 18 8.59 10.22 34.49
CA ILE A 18 8.78 10.18 35.94
C ILE A 18 9.82 11.24 36.31
N ILE A 19 9.39 12.29 37.02
CA ILE A 19 10.29 13.25 37.67
C ILE A 19 10.60 12.71 39.08
N PRO A 20 11.85 12.38 39.44
CA PRO A 20 12.19 12.03 40.81
C PRO A 20 12.49 13.30 41.61
N GLY A 21 11.78 13.48 42.73
CA GLY A 21 12.25 14.33 43.83
C GLY A 21 11.20 15.27 44.42
N LEU A 22 10.54 14.82 45.50
CA LEU A 22 10.06 15.70 46.57
C LEU A 22 9.75 14.83 47.80
N THR A 23 10.67 14.81 48.77
CA THR A 23 10.31 14.54 50.18
C THR A 23 9.87 15.86 50.81
N PRO A 24 8.78 15.86 51.58
CA PRO A 24 8.86 16.17 53.02
C PRO A 24 7.80 15.35 53.79
N SER A 25 7.74 15.20 55.10
CA SER A 25 8.54 15.54 56.26
C SER A 25 7.82 14.82 57.40
N ILE A 26 8.57 14.33 58.38
CA ILE A 26 8.03 13.76 59.62
C ILE A 26 7.34 14.91 60.38
N VAL A 27 6.06 14.75 60.73
CA VAL A 27 5.44 15.53 61.82
C VAL A 27 5.05 14.56 62.92
N SER A 28 5.77 14.69 64.02
CA SER A 28 5.42 14.20 65.34
C SER A 28 4.27 15.02 65.91
N ALA A 29 3.25 14.36 66.45
CA ALA A 29 2.47 14.86 67.56
C ALA A 29 1.92 13.66 68.35
N ALA A 30 2.43 13.47 69.56
CA ALA A 30 1.78 12.69 70.60
C ALA A 30 0.75 13.60 71.29
N ASP A 31 -0.46 13.09 71.54
CA ASP A 31 -1.09 13.19 72.87
C ASP A 31 -2.19 12.12 73.02
N GLU A 32 -2.27 11.54 74.20
CA GLU A 32 -3.08 10.37 74.57
C GLU A 32 -4.55 10.74 74.84
N GLN A 33 -5.48 9.83 74.50
CA GLN A 33 -6.68 9.59 75.31
C GLN A 33 -7.23 8.17 75.09
N PHE A 34 -7.45 7.46 76.19
CA PHE A 34 -7.87 6.05 76.30
C PHE A 34 -9.40 5.87 76.38
N ALA A 35 -9.85 4.68 75.94
CA ALA A 35 -11.15 3.98 76.07
C ALA A 35 -12.27 4.42 75.10
N ASP A 36 -13.02 3.56 74.41
CA ASP A 36 -13.68 2.30 74.82
C ASP A 36 -14.24 1.52 73.60
N GLY A 37 -14.43 0.20 73.75
CA GLY A 37 -15.53 -0.56 73.11
C GLY A 37 -15.47 -0.84 71.60
N GLY A 38 -15.12 -2.06 71.22
CA GLY A 38 -14.86 -2.45 69.83
C GLY A 38 -16.05 -2.45 68.86
N ASN A 39 -15.70 -2.40 67.57
CA ASN A 39 -16.31 -3.22 66.53
C ASN A 39 -15.37 -3.30 65.32
N SER A 40 -15.23 -4.52 64.81
CA SER A 40 -14.53 -4.93 63.58
C SER A 40 -14.56 -3.92 62.44
N THR A 41 -13.38 -3.53 61.95
CA THR A 41 -12.97 -3.96 60.61
C THR A 41 -11.46 -4.23 60.64
N ASN A 42 -11.06 -5.49 60.79
CA ASN A 42 -9.84 -5.92 60.10
C ASN A 42 -10.17 -5.76 58.62
N SER A 43 -9.98 -4.56 58.07
CA SER A 43 -9.72 -4.44 56.65
C SER A 43 -8.40 -5.17 56.49
N THR A 44 -8.48 -6.43 56.06
CA THR A 44 -7.30 -7.22 55.73
C THR A 44 -6.57 -6.45 54.67
N LEU A 45 -5.52 -5.75 55.08
CA LEU A 45 -4.54 -5.14 54.20
C LEU A 45 -4.00 -6.28 53.34
N ASN A 46 -4.25 -6.21 52.03
CA ASN A 46 -3.83 -7.24 51.09
C ASN A 46 -3.50 -6.61 49.73
N SER A 47 -2.53 -7.18 49.05
CA SER A 47 -2.35 -6.97 47.61
C SER A 47 -3.43 -7.72 46.84
N ASN A 48 -3.88 -7.18 45.70
CA ASN A 48 -4.82 -7.86 44.82
C ASN A 48 -4.44 -7.60 43.36
N LEU A 49 -3.56 -8.43 42.82
CA LEU A 49 -3.14 -8.34 41.44
C LEU A 49 -4.23 -8.87 40.52
N ILE A 50 -4.52 -8.12 39.47
CA ILE A 50 -5.37 -8.56 38.37
C ILE A 50 -4.62 -8.35 37.06
N LEU A 51 -4.87 -9.24 36.10
CA LEU A 51 -4.56 -8.96 34.71
C LEU A 51 -5.71 -8.08 34.17
N GLU A 52 -5.48 -6.80 33.91
CA GLU A 52 -6.50 -5.85 33.47
C GLU A 52 -6.69 -5.92 31.95
N LYS A 53 -5.61 -6.07 31.19
CA LYS A 53 -5.64 -6.15 29.72
C LYS A 53 -4.63 -7.17 29.20
N LEU A 54 -5.00 -7.82 28.09
CA LEU A 54 -4.14 -8.65 27.25
C LEU A 54 -4.41 -8.25 25.80
N SER A 55 -3.38 -7.99 25.01
CA SER A 55 -3.47 -7.58 23.59
C SER A 55 -2.18 -7.90 22.85
N THR A 56 -2.22 -7.91 21.52
CA THR A 56 -1.02 -8.00 20.69
C THR A 56 -0.75 -6.71 19.93
N ASP A 57 0.50 -6.50 19.52
CA ASP A 57 0.87 -5.48 18.55
C ASP A 57 1.85 -6.10 17.54
N PRO A 58 1.47 -6.21 16.25
CA PRO A 58 0.18 -5.81 15.66
C PRO A 58 -1.00 -6.72 16.08
N ASP A 59 -2.23 -6.23 15.93
CA ASP A 59 -3.47 -7.01 16.17
C ASP A 59 -3.68 -8.13 15.13
N TYR A 60 -3.16 -7.93 13.91
CA TYR A 60 -3.25 -8.86 12.78
C TYR A 60 -1.85 -9.13 12.21
N PRO A 61 -1.05 -9.96 12.90
CA PRO A 61 0.31 -10.23 12.46
C PRO A 61 0.36 -11.13 11.23
N LYS A 62 1.41 -10.95 10.42
CA LYS A 62 1.71 -11.79 9.26
C LYS A 62 2.35 -13.11 9.72
N PRO A 63 2.35 -14.17 8.89
CA PRO A 63 3.19 -15.33 9.15
C PRO A 63 4.67 -14.98 9.35
N ASP A 64 5.38 -15.75 10.17
CA ASP A 64 6.81 -15.58 10.49
C ASP A 64 7.22 -14.17 10.97
N SER A 65 6.29 -13.45 11.62
CA SER A 65 6.50 -12.07 12.08
C SER A 65 6.60 -11.97 13.60
N LYS A 66 7.32 -10.96 14.07
CA LYS A 66 7.45 -10.63 15.49
C LYS A 66 6.20 -9.91 15.98
N VAL A 67 5.69 -10.33 17.13
CA VAL A 67 4.51 -9.77 17.78
C VAL A 67 4.83 -9.50 19.24
N ALA A 68 4.46 -8.31 19.72
CA ALA A 68 4.50 -8.00 21.14
C ALA A 68 3.18 -8.40 21.79
N ILE A 69 3.22 -9.28 22.78
CA ILE A 69 2.08 -9.61 23.63
C ILE A 69 2.15 -8.70 24.86
N ASN A 70 1.19 -7.78 24.95
CA ASN A 70 1.15 -6.73 25.95
C ASN A 70 0.10 -7.06 27.03
N SER A 71 0.55 -7.13 28.27
CA SER A 71 -0.23 -7.48 29.46
C SER A 71 -0.20 -6.33 30.47
N LEU A 72 -1.35 -5.74 30.78
CA LEU A 72 -1.46 -4.71 31.82
C LEU A 72 -1.83 -5.38 33.14
N VAL A 73 -0.89 -5.39 34.10
CA VAL A 73 -1.08 -5.96 35.42
C VAL A 73 -1.32 -4.85 36.43
N LYS A 74 -2.38 -4.96 37.23
CA LYS A 74 -2.81 -3.90 38.15
C LYS A 74 -2.97 -4.43 39.55
N ASN A 75 -2.48 -3.66 40.53
CA ASN A 75 -2.75 -3.93 41.93
C ASN A 75 -3.97 -3.13 42.40
N THR A 76 -5.08 -3.83 42.61
CA THR A 76 -6.33 -3.27 43.14
C THR A 76 -6.46 -3.40 44.66
N GLY A 77 -5.43 -3.93 45.31
CA GLY A 77 -5.35 -4.07 46.75
C GLY A 77 -4.98 -2.76 47.46
N THR A 78 -4.76 -2.87 48.77
CA THR A 78 -4.43 -1.75 49.66
C THR A 78 -2.96 -1.72 50.09
N GLU A 79 -2.20 -2.77 49.78
CA GLU A 79 -0.75 -2.85 49.97
C GLU A 79 -0.03 -3.16 48.67
N ALA A 80 1.28 -2.87 48.62
CA ALA A 80 2.16 -3.30 47.53
C ALA A 80 2.14 -4.83 47.36
N SER A 81 2.22 -5.31 46.13
CA SER A 81 2.35 -6.73 45.85
C SER A 81 3.79 -7.21 46.04
N GLU A 82 3.97 -8.48 46.38
CA GLU A 82 5.23 -9.17 46.13
C GLU A 82 5.46 -9.32 44.61
N PRO A 83 6.72 -9.45 44.14
CA PRO A 83 6.99 -9.82 42.76
C PRO A 83 6.44 -11.22 42.45
N THR A 84 5.97 -11.41 41.22
CA THR A 84 5.46 -12.70 40.72
C THR A 84 5.87 -12.88 39.26
N ASN A 85 5.36 -13.91 38.60
CA ASN A 85 5.51 -14.13 37.17
C ASN A 85 4.17 -14.05 36.47
N ILE A 86 4.17 -13.55 35.24
CA ILE A 86 3.09 -13.79 34.30
C ILE A 86 3.48 -14.98 33.42
N ILE A 87 2.53 -15.89 33.21
CA ILE A 87 2.69 -17.10 32.42
C ILE A 87 1.89 -16.92 31.13
N TYR A 88 2.56 -16.99 29.99
CA TYR A 88 1.95 -16.97 28.66
C TYR A 88 1.86 -18.40 28.13
N LYS A 89 0.66 -18.81 27.71
CA LYS A 89 0.42 -20.07 26.99
C LYS A 89 -0.01 -19.75 25.57
N ILE A 90 0.83 -20.13 24.60
CA ILE A 90 0.65 -19.86 23.17
C ILE A 90 0.68 -21.20 22.45
N GLY A 91 -0.49 -21.76 22.16
CA GLY A 91 -0.60 -23.15 21.71
C GLY A 91 -0.06 -24.13 22.77
N GLU A 92 0.98 -24.89 22.43
CA GLU A 92 1.66 -25.82 23.36
C GLU A 92 2.85 -25.19 24.10
N ILE A 93 3.23 -23.96 23.74
CA ILE A 93 4.37 -23.27 24.33
C ILE A 93 3.92 -22.56 25.61
N GLU A 94 4.73 -22.67 26.67
CA GLU A 94 4.56 -21.94 27.90
C GLU A 94 5.84 -21.14 28.19
N ASP A 95 5.71 -19.83 28.31
CA ASP A 95 6.80 -18.90 28.63
C ASP A 95 6.42 -18.02 29.84
N LYS A 96 7.43 -17.43 30.48
CA LYS A 96 7.23 -16.60 31.68
C LYS A 96 8.00 -15.29 31.57
N GLU A 97 7.39 -14.24 32.12
CA GLU A 97 8.04 -12.94 32.33
C GLU A 97 7.87 -12.51 33.80
N GLU A 98 8.85 -11.79 34.32
CA GLU A 98 8.79 -11.27 35.68
C GLU A 98 7.82 -10.09 35.77
N VAL A 99 6.98 -10.11 36.81
CA VAL A 99 6.14 -9.00 37.23
C VAL A 99 6.74 -8.43 38.51
N PRO A 100 7.25 -7.18 38.50
CA PRO A 100 7.82 -6.58 39.70
C PRO A 100 6.73 -6.35 40.76
N ALA A 101 7.15 -6.03 41.99
CA ALA A 101 6.25 -5.52 43.01
C ALA A 101 5.50 -4.28 42.49
N ILE A 102 4.17 -4.24 42.68
CA ILE A 102 3.31 -3.16 42.22
C ILE A 102 2.68 -2.49 43.44
N GLU A 103 2.89 -1.19 43.59
CA GLU A 103 2.26 -0.38 44.64
C GLU A 103 0.74 -0.41 44.56
N ALA A 104 0.06 -0.22 45.69
CA ALA A 104 -1.40 -0.19 45.76
C ALA A 104 -1.98 0.85 44.77
N GLY A 105 -2.97 0.44 43.98
CA GLY A 105 -3.61 1.26 42.96
C GLY A 105 -2.80 1.51 41.69
N SER A 106 -1.57 0.99 41.59
CA SER A 106 -0.70 1.14 40.42
C SER A 106 -0.86 -0.02 39.43
N GLU A 107 -0.35 0.18 38.22
CA GLU A 107 -0.34 -0.80 37.14
C GLU A 107 1.02 -0.80 36.42
N THR A 108 1.37 -1.94 35.82
CA THR A 108 2.59 -2.11 35.02
C THR A 108 2.27 -2.85 33.73
N LEU A 109 2.97 -2.49 32.65
CA LEU A 109 2.86 -3.14 31.36
C LEU A 109 4.00 -4.16 31.20
N ILE A 110 3.64 -5.42 31.04
CA ILE A 110 4.58 -6.50 30.71
C ILE A 110 4.44 -6.83 29.23
N SER A 111 5.57 -6.96 28.54
CA SER A 111 5.60 -7.26 27.11
C SER A 111 6.44 -8.52 26.86
N HIS A 112 5.87 -9.49 26.16
CA HIS A 112 6.53 -10.72 25.75
C HIS A 112 6.60 -10.78 24.21
N THR A 113 7.73 -11.23 23.66
CA THR A 113 7.90 -11.33 22.21
C THR A 113 7.56 -12.73 21.70
N TRP A 114 6.60 -12.81 20.79
CA TRP A 114 6.18 -14.04 20.12
C TRP A 114 6.49 -13.98 18.62
N ILE A 115 6.86 -15.11 18.02
CA ILE A 115 6.96 -15.27 16.56
C ILE A 115 5.75 -16.07 16.07
N THR A 116 4.99 -15.50 15.14
CA THR A 116 3.83 -16.19 14.57
C THR A 116 4.23 -17.46 13.81
N PRO A 117 3.32 -18.44 13.68
CA PRO A 117 3.48 -19.56 12.76
C PRO A 117 3.75 -19.10 11.32
N ASP A 118 4.28 -20.02 10.52
CA ASP A 118 4.52 -19.88 9.08
C ASP A 118 3.24 -19.99 8.24
N GLU A 119 2.15 -20.49 8.83
CA GLU A 119 0.83 -20.58 8.21
C GLU A 119 -0.18 -19.58 8.79
N GLU A 120 -1.14 -19.17 7.97
CA GLU A 120 -2.29 -18.40 8.42
C GLU A 120 -3.18 -19.21 9.38
N GLY A 121 -3.80 -18.53 10.33
CA GLY A 121 -4.67 -19.20 11.28
C GLY A 121 -5.12 -18.32 12.42
N THR A 122 -5.69 -18.94 13.44
CA THR A 122 -6.03 -18.27 14.69
C THR A 122 -5.30 -18.96 15.83
N VAL A 123 -4.55 -18.18 16.60
CA VAL A 123 -3.78 -18.66 17.75
C VAL A 123 -4.45 -18.14 19.02
N SER A 124 -4.74 -19.05 19.95
CA SER A 124 -5.17 -18.67 21.30
C SER A 124 -3.95 -18.36 22.16
N ILE A 125 -3.98 -17.18 22.80
CA ILE A 125 -2.99 -16.73 23.77
C ILE A 125 -3.69 -16.57 25.10
N LYS A 126 -3.25 -17.35 26.08
CA LYS A 126 -3.67 -17.22 27.47
C LYS A 126 -2.56 -16.60 28.29
N ALA A 127 -2.90 -15.69 29.19
CA ALA A 127 -1.98 -15.15 30.18
C ALA A 127 -2.60 -15.27 31.57
N SER A 128 -1.81 -15.69 32.55
CA SER A 128 -2.21 -15.76 33.96
C SER A 128 -1.08 -15.37 34.89
N LEU A 129 -1.41 -14.88 36.08
CA LEU A 129 -0.42 -14.53 37.10
C LEU A 129 -0.19 -15.73 38.01
N GLU A 130 1.08 -16.06 38.23
CA GLU A 130 1.48 -17.18 39.06
C GLU A 130 1.05 -16.95 40.53
N ASN A 131 0.44 -17.98 41.13
CA ASN A 131 -0.12 -17.94 42.49
C ASN A 131 -1.20 -16.87 42.74
N VAL A 132 -1.85 -16.36 41.69
CA VAL A 132 -2.97 -15.42 41.81
C VAL A 132 -4.22 -16.06 41.20
N GLU A 133 -5.24 -16.29 42.03
CA GLU A 133 -6.50 -16.88 41.60
C GLU A 133 -7.26 -15.97 40.64
N ASN A 134 -7.96 -16.58 39.66
CA ASN A 134 -8.81 -15.87 38.69
C ASN A 134 -8.10 -14.75 37.90
N SER A 135 -6.79 -14.87 37.71
CA SER A 135 -5.95 -13.91 36.99
C SER A 135 -5.86 -14.15 35.48
N GLU A 136 -6.56 -15.17 34.96
CA GLU A 136 -6.47 -15.59 33.56
C GLU A 136 -7.20 -14.62 32.62
N LYS A 137 -6.55 -14.29 31.50
CA LYS A 137 -7.20 -13.76 30.29
C LYS A 137 -6.80 -14.56 29.08
N GLU A 138 -7.70 -14.62 28.11
CA GLU A 138 -7.50 -15.26 26.82
C GLU A 138 -7.86 -14.29 25.70
N ILE A 139 -7.03 -14.25 24.66
CA ILE A 139 -7.31 -13.59 23.40
C ILE A 139 -7.10 -14.56 22.24
N SER A 140 -7.82 -14.34 21.14
CA SER A 140 -7.61 -15.05 19.88
C SER A 140 -6.98 -14.09 18.88
N VAL A 141 -5.76 -14.41 18.42
CA VAL A 141 -5.02 -13.60 17.45
C VAL A 141 -5.13 -14.24 16.08
N LYS A 142 -5.59 -13.47 15.10
CA LYS A 142 -5.72 -13.94 13.72
C LYS A 142 -4.43 -13.62 12.97
N VAL A 143 -3.64 -14.66 12.68
CA VAL A 143 -2.45 -14.57 11.82
C VAL A 143 -2.93 -14.63 10.38
N VAL A 144 -2.70 -13.55 9.64
CA VAL A 144 -3.16 -13.41 8.25
C VAL A 144 -2.08 -12.72 7.42
N GLN A 145 -1.91 -13.18 6.19
CA GLN A 145 -1.19 -12.41 5.19
C GLN A 145 -2.02 -11.17 4.85
N GLU A 146 -1.34 -10.03 4.76
CA GLU A 146 -1.98 -8.81 4.26
C GLU A 146 -2.32 -9.01 2.79
N THR A 147 -3.62 -8.99 2.50
CA THR A 147 -4.16 -9.00 1.15
C THR A 147 -4.15 -7.57 0.62
N LEU A 148 -3.70 -7.38 -0.61
CA LEU A 148 -3.64 -6.08 -1.28
C LEU A 148 -4.25 -6.20 -2.68
N PRO A 149 -4.73 -5.09 -3.28
CA PRO A 149 -5.05 -5.06 -4.71
C PRO A 149 -3.77 -5.24 -5.55
N ASP A 150 -3.94 -5.51 -6.85
CA ASP A 150 -2.83 -5.60 -7.83
C ASP A 150 -3.38 -5.24 -9.22
N LEU A 151 -3.09 -4.04 -9.71
CA LEU A 151 -3.63 -3.39 -10.90
C LEU A 151 -2.70 -3.56 -12.11
N ILE A 152 -2.94 -4.59 -12.90
CA ILE A 152 -2.22 -4.77 -14.16
C ILE A 152 -2.90 -4.05 -15.33
N VAL A 153 -2.09 -3.68 -16.32
CA VAL A 153 -2.58 -3.47 -17.68
C VAL A 153 -2.82 -4.85 -18.31
N GLU A 154 -4.07 -5.30 -18.36
CA GLU A 154 -4.45 -6.64 -18.88
C GLU A 154 -4.24 -6.72 -20.39
N ASP A 155 -4.65 -5.69 -21.13
CA ASP A 155 -4.47 -5.64 -22.58
C ASP A 155 -4.47 -4.21 -23.13
N LEU A 156 -3.89 -4.05 -24.31
CA LEU A 156 -3.81 -2.81 -25.05
C LEU A 156 -3.80 -3.12 -26.55
N TYR A 157 -4.77 -2.65 -27.32
CA TYR A 157 -4.81 -2.95 -28.76
C TYR A 157 -5.56 -1.86 -29.54
N PRO A 158 -5.23 -1.66 -30.84
CA PRO A 158 -6.02 -0.79 -31.68
C PRO A 158 -7.43 -1.35 -31.88
N GLU A 159 -8.44 -0.49 -31.86
CA GLU A 159 -9.85 -0.88 -32.05
C GLU A 159 -10.07 -1.57 -33.41
N SER A 160 -9.41 -1.06 -34.46
CA SER A 160 -9.44 -1.66 -35.79
C SER A 160 -8.26 -2.61 -36.02
N SER A 161 -8.54 -3.75 -36.66
CA SER A 161 -7.52 -4.68 -37.13
C SER A 161 -6.85 -4.23 -38.43
N THR A 162 -7.36 -3.17 -39.08
CA THR A 162 -6.69 -2.55 -40.22
C THR A 162 -5.49 -1.75 -39.74
N GLN A 163 -4.38 -1.87 -40.45
CA GLN A 163 -3.18 -1.10 -40.14
C GLN A 163 -3.49 0.40 -40.10
N SER A 164 -3.12 1.03 -38.99
CA SER A 164 -3.24 2.48 -38.82
C SER A 164 -2.55 3.21 -39.97
N GLU A 165 -3.15 4.30 -40.46
CA GLU A 165 -2.64 5.09 -41.58
C GLU A 165 -2.14 6.45 -41.08
N ALA A 166 -1.06 6.95 -41.69
CA ALA A 166 -0.53 8.27 -41.41
C ALA A 166 -1.59 9.36 -41.53
N GLY A 167 -1.63 10.28 -40.57
CA GLY A 167 -2.55 11.42 -40.53
C GLY A 167 -4.00 11.08 -40.19
N LYS A 168 -4.34 9.81 -39.92
CA LYS A 168 -5.69 9.40 -39.51
C LYS A 168 -5.72 8.99 -38.04
N PRO A 169 -6.73 9.43 -37.26
CA PRO A 169 -6.84 9.02 -35.87
C PRO A 169 -7.03 7.51 -35.74
N SER A 170 -6.26 6.90 -34.86
CA SER A 170 -6.34 5.49 -34.49
C SER A 170 -6.79 5.39 -33.03
N ASN A 171 -7.89 4.69 -32.79
CA ASN A 171 -8.41 4.44 -31.45
C ASN A 171 -7.73 3.20 -30.84
N PHE A 172 -7.44 3.28 -29.56
CA PHE A 172 -6.86 2.21 -28.74
C PHE A 172 -7.82 1.85 -27.62
N ILE A 173 -7.99 0.55 -27.41
CA ILE A 173 -8.69 -0.01 -26.26
C ILE A 173 -7.64 -0.45 -25.25
N LEU A 174 -7.74 0.07 -24.04
CA LEU A 174 -6.96 -0.31 -22.87
C LEU A 174 -7.86 -1.06 -21.91
N LYS A 175 -7.37 -2.21 -21.41
CA LYS A 175 -8.00 -2.98 -20.34
C LYS A 175 -7.08 -2.99 -19.13
N ILE A 176 -7.64 -2.62 -17.98
CA ILE A 176 -6.96 -2.65 -16.68
C ILE A 176 -7.73 -3.60 -15.78
N LYS A 177 -7.01 -4.42 -15.03
CA LYS A 177 -7.60 -5.44 -14.18
C LYS A 177 -6.94 -5.44 -12.82
N ASN A 178 -7.76 -5.58 -11.78
CA ASN A 178 -7.28 -5.92 -10.46
C ASN A 178 -7.16 -7.46 -10.35
N ILE A 179 -5.93 -7.97 -10.30
CA ILE A 179 -5.62 -9.40 -10.07
C ILE A 179 -5.33 -9.71 -8.59
N GLY A 180 -5.33 -8.69 -7.73
CA GLY A 180 -5.15 -8.84 -6.28
C GLY A 180 -6.41 -9.30 -5.57
N GLU A 181 -6.29 -9.47 -4.26
CA GLU A 181 -7.36 -10.04 -3.41
C GLU A 181 -8.23 -8.97 -2.73
N GLU A 182 -7.74 -7.73 -2.67
CA GLU A 182 -8.51 -6.60 -2.14
C GLU A 182 -9.03 -5.68 -3.24
N THR A 183 -9.94 -4.79 -2.86
CA THR A 183 -10.46 -3.75 -3.77
C THR A 183 -9.42 -2.64 -3.96
N ALA A 184 -9.07 -2.36 -5.22
CA ALA A 184 -8.28 -1.21 -5.59
C ALA A 184 -9.15 0.05 -5.54
N SER A 185 -8.70 1.07 -4.80
CA SER A 185 -9.34 2.39 -4.83
C SER A 185 -9.20 3.03 -6.21
N SER A 186 -10.05 4.01 -6.53
CA SER A 186 -9.96 4.71 -7.82
C SER A 186 -8.61 5.40 -7.98
N SER A 187 -8.01 5.29 -9.16
CA SER A 187 -6.70 5.84 -9.49
C SER A 187 -6.61 6.34 -10.95
N THR A 188 -5.40 6.49 -11.49
CA THR A 188 -5.19 6.99 -12.86
C THR A 188 -4.15 6.17 -13.61
N ALA A 189 -4.43 5.87 -14.88
CA ALA A 189 -3.44 5.37 -15.81
C ALA A 189 -2.87 6.51 -16.65
N LYS A 190 -1.58 6.45 -16.95
CA LYS A 190 -0.91 7.37 -17.87
C LYS A 190 -0.48 6.65 -19.13
N TYR A 191 -0.74 7.25 -20.28
CA TYR A 191 -0.33 6.70 -21.57
C TYR A 191 0.63 7.63 -22.31
N SER A 192 1.52 7.01 -23.09
CA SER A 192 2.56 7.70 -23.85
C SER A 192 2.79 7.05 -25.21
N PHE A 193 3.11 7.86 -26.20
CA PHE A 193 3.48 7.44 -27.55
C PHE A 193 4.92 7.87 -27.82
N ASN A 194 5.75 6.92 -28.28
CA ASN A 194 7.16 7.14 -28.58
C ASN A 194 7.94 7.79 -27.41
N GLY A 195 7.55 7.46 -26.17
CA GLY A 195 8.13 8.02 -24.94
C GLY A 195 7.61 9.39 -24.53
N THR A 196 6.78 10.04 -25.35
CA THR A 196 6.12 11.31 -25.00
C THR A 196 4.80 11.03 -24.31
N SER A 197 4.63 11.58 -23.10
CA SER A 197 3.38 11.48 -22.36
C SER A 197 2.28 12.25 -23.06
N GLU A 198 1.16 11.58 -23.35
CA GLU A 198 0.04 12.18 -24.10
C GLU A 198 -1.16 12.47 -23.20
N GLY A 199 -1.42 11.67 -22.17
CA GLY A 199 -2.55 11.92 -21.28
C GLY A 199 -2.75 10.91 -20.17
N GLU A 200 -3.85 11.11 -19.45
CA GLU A 200 -4.27 10.32 -18.30
C GLU A 200 -5.69 9.78 -18.50
N ILE A 201 -5.96 8.64 -17.88
CA ILE A 201 -7.24 7.93 -17.91
C ILE A 201 -7.63 7.62 -16.47
N SER A 202 -8.86 7.96 -16.09
CA SER A 202 -9.37 7.60 -14.76
C SER A 202 -9.64 6.09 -14.66
N ILE A 203 -9.11 5.46 -13.62
CA ILE A 203 -9.40 4.09 -13.23
C ILE A 203 -10.43 4.16 -12.09
N PRO A 204 -11.65 3.64 -12.27
CA PRO A 204 -12.62 3.58 -11.17
C PRO A 204 -12.13 2.62 -10.08
N GLU A 205 -12.82 2.59 -8.94
CA GLU A 205 -12.62 1.52 -7.96
C GLU A 205 -12.85 0.15 -8.62
N LEU A 206 -11.94 -0.79 -8.37
CA LEU A 206 -12.00 -2.15 -8.93
C LEU A 206 -11.93 -3.17 -7.81
N SER A 207 -13.03 -3.89 -7.58
CA SER A 207 -13.04 -5.06 -6.72
C SER A 207 -12.04 -6.13 -7.23
N ALA A 208 -11.63 -7.04 -6.35
CA ALA A 208 -10.77 -8.17 -6.71
C ALA A 208 -11.29 -8.92 -7.94
N GLY A 209 -10.44 -9.15 -8.92
CA GLY A 209 -10.75 -9.82 -10.19
C GLY A 209 -11.51 -8.97 -11.22
N ALA A 210 -11.98 -7.77 -10.87
CA ALA A 210 -12.71 -6.89 -11.77
C ALA A 210 -11.78 -6.18 -12.77
N ASN A 211 -12.34 -5.76 -13.90
CA ASN A 211 -11.63 -4.98 -14.91
C ASN A 211 -12.45 -3.78 -15.37
N THR A 212 -11.76 -2.81 -15.96
CA THR A 212 -12.34 -1.68 -16.66
C THR A 212 -11.72 -1.58 -18.06
N SER A 213 -12.41 -0.91 -18.97
CA SER A 213 -11.89 -0.57 -20.29
C SER A 213 -11.98 0.94 -20.52
N ALA A 214 -10.98 1.47 -21.21
CA ALA A 214 -10.94 2.85 -21.62
C ALA A 214 -10.45 2.97 -23.06
N GLU A 215 -10.83 4.08 -23.69
CA GLU A 215 -10.45 4.38 -25.07
C GLU A 215 -9.65 5.69 -25.12
N PHE A 216 -8.62 5.71 -25.96
CA PHE A 216 -7.88 6.92 -26.31
C PHE A 216 -7.47 6.87 -27.77
N SER A 217 -7.12 8.01 -28.34
CA SER A 217 -6.79 8.11 -29.77
C SER A 217 -5.40 8.71 -29.98
N TYR A 218 -4.74 8.29 -31.05
CA TYR A 218 -3.49 8.86 -31.52
C TYR A 218 -3.55 9.06 -33.02
N THR A 219 -3.05 10.19 -33.50
CA THR A 219 -2.93 10.48 -34.94
C THR A 219 -1.45 10.36 -35.32
N PRO A 220 -1.02 9.20 -35.83
CA PRO A 220 0.36 8.99 -36.23
C PRO A 220 0.74 9.87 -37.42
N GLY A 221 2.02 10.24 -37.50
CA GLY A 221 2.61 10.88 -38.66
C GLY A 221 3.03 9.83 -39.70
N ASN A 222 4.17 10.07 -40.34
CA ASN A 222 4.75 9.14 -41.33
C ASN A 222 5.68 8.08 -40.71
N GLU A 223 5.57 7.82 -39.41
CA GLU A 223 6.39 6.80 -38.74
C GLU A 223 5.99 5.39 -39.20
N GLU A 224 6.97 4.48 -39.34
CA GLU A 224 6.71 3.07 -39.68
C GLU A 224 6.23 2.25 -38.48
N THR A 225 6.58 2.68 -37.28
CA THR A 225 6.18 2.04 -36.03
C THR A 225 5.98 3.08 -34.95
N ILE A 226 5.00 2.84 -34.08
CA ILE A 226 4.78 3.62 -32.85
C ILE A 226 4.95 2.70 -31.64
N SER A 227 5.55 3.22 -30.57
CA SER A 227 5.59 2.56 -29.27
C SER A 227 4.52 3.17 -28.37
N VAL A 228 3.62 2.35 -27.85
CA VAL A 228 2.58 2.77 -26.90
C VAL A 228 2.90 2.16 -25.55
N THR A 229 3.04 3.00 -24.54
CA THR A 229 3.24 2.56 -23.15
C THR A 229 2.10 3.08 -22.30
N VAL A 230 1.54 2.21 -21.46
CA VAL A 230 0.57 2.54 -20.41
C VAL A 230 1.11 2.10 -19.07
N VAL A 231 0.93 2.95 -18.05
CA VAL A 231 1.22 2.64 -16.65
C VAL A 231 -0.08 2.83 -15.87
N ALA A 232 -0.64 1.73 -15.35
CA ALA A 232 -1.72 1.76 -14.37
C ALA A 232 -1.21 2.34 -13.04
N ASP A 233 -2.12 2.93 -12.27
CA ASP A 233 -1.82 3.71 -11.06
C ASP A 233 -0.53 4.56 -11.14
N SER A 234 -0.41 5.39 -12.18
CA SER A 234 0.81 6.16 -12.43
C SER A 234 1.15 7.20 -11.35
N GLY A 235 0.24 7.42 -10.41
CA GLY A 235 0.41 8.28 -9.24
C GLY A 235 0.87 7.55 -7.98
N ASP A 236 0.98 6.22 -8.00
CA ASP A 236 1.38 5.39 -6.85
C ASP A 236 0.51 5.70 -5.61
N ILE A 237 -0.83 5.70 -5.82
CA ILE A 237 -1.81 6.08 -4.79
C ILE A 237 -2.53 4.87 -4.18
N VAL A 238 -2.56 3.74 -4.88
CA VAL A 238 -3.04 2.45 -4.40
C VAL A 238 -1.82 1.67 -3.96
N SER A 239 -1.76 1.23 -2.70
CA SER A 239 -0.73 0.27 -2.30
C SER A 239 -1.13 -1.11 -2.79
N GLU A 240 -0.27 -1.71 -3.60
CA GLU A 240 -0.53 -2.95 -4.30
C GLU A 240 0.37 -4.09 -3.80
N SER A 241 -0.02 -5.33 -4.08
CA SER A 241 0.81 -6.50 -3.74
C SER A 241 2.08 -6.56 -4.59
N ASN A 242 2.07 -5.92 -5.75
CA ASN A 242 3.18 -5.83 -6.68
C ASN A 242 3.12 -4.50 -7.46
N GLU A 243 4.00 -3.56 -7.17
CA GLU A 243 4.04 -2.27 -7.87
C GLU A 243 4.73 -2.33 -9.26
N ASP A 244 5.41 -3.44 -9.56
CA ASP A 244 6.27 -3.56 -10.74
C ASP A 244 5.54 -4.08 -12.00
N ASN A 245 4.29 -4.54 -11.88
CA ASN A 245 3.51 -5.13 -12.97
C ASN A 245 2.44 -4.18 -13.57
N ASN A 246 2.45 -2.91 -13.19
CA ASN A 246 1.48 -1.90 -13.64
C ASN A 246 1.77 -1.36 -15.05
N ARG A 247 2.90 -1.73 -15.67
CA ARG A 247 3.37 -1.16 -16.94
C ARG A 247 3.27 -2.15 -18.10
N MET A 248 2.61 -1.74 -19.18
CA MET A 248 2.64 -2.45 -20.48
C MET A 248 3.18 -1.55 -21.59
N SER A 249 3.95 -2.12 -22.51
CA SER A 249 4.40 -1.45 -23.74
C SER A 249 4.17 -2.34 -24.96
N LYS A 250 3.60 -1.78 -26.02
CA LYS A 250 3.42 -2.45 -27.32
C LYS A 250 3.95 -1.59 -28.46
N THR A 251 4.57 -2.26 -29.44
CA THR A 251 4.96 -1.63 -30.70
C THR A 251 3.92 -1.97 -31.77
N ILE A 252 3.43 -0.96 -32.47
CA ILE A 252 2.42 -1.11 -33.52
C ILE A 252 3.01 -0.64 -34.84
N SER A 253 2.91 -1.48 -35.87
CA SER A 253 3.34 -1.14 -37.22
C SER A 253 2.28 -0.31 -37.94
N MET A 254 2.73 0.75 -38.57
CA MET A 254 1.95 1.75 -39.27
C MET A 254 2.03 1.52 -40.78
N LYS A 255 0.94 1.79 -41.50
CA LYS A 255 0.96 1.81 -42.96
C LYS A 255 1.57 3.13 -43.39
N ARG A 256 2.84 3.06 -43.81
CA ARG A 256 3.54 4.22 -44.36
C ARG A 256 2.96 4.56 -45.73
N GLU A 257 2.56 5.81 -45.91
CA GLU A 257 2.33 6.35 -47.24
C GLU A 257 3.68 6.74 -47.87
N LEU A 258 3.88 6.39 -49.13
CA LEU A 258 5.12 6.68 -49.86
C LEU A 258 4.85 7.73 -50.95
N PRO A 259 5.82 8.62 -51.24
CA PRO A 259 5.74 9.46 -52.43
C PRO A 259 5.75 8.58 -53.69
N ASP A 260 4.99 8.97 -54.71
CA ASP A 260 4.99 8.35 -56.03
C ASP A 260 5.48 9.39 -57.05
N LEU A 261 6.79 9.44 -57.24
CA LEU A 261 7.44 10.42 -58.11
C LEU A 261 7.47 9.94 -59.55
N LYS A 262 6.84 10.71 -60.43
CA LYS A 262 6.80 10.46 -61.86
C LYS A 262 7.38 11.65 -62.63
N ILE A 263 8.26 11.39 -63.59
CA ILE A 263 8.70 12.42 -64.54
C ILE A 263 7.51 12.78 -65.41
N GLU A 264 7.10 14.04 -65.34
CA GLU A 264 6.00 14.60 -66.11
C GLU A 264 6.46 15.04 -67.49
N SER A 265 7.64 15.67 -67.56
CA SER A 265 8.25 16.07 -68.83
C SER A 265 9.77 16.21 -68.70
N ILE A 266 10.45 16.11 -69.84
CA ILE A 266 11.87 16.42 -70.01
C ILE A 266 11.97 17.36 -71.22
N SER A 267 12.70 18.47 -71.07
CA SER A 267 12.99 19.40 -72.15
C SER A 267 14.48 19.72 -72.21
N LEU A 268 14.95 20.06 -73.41
CA LEU A 268 16.31 20.51 -73.66
C LEU A 268 16.31 21.96 -74.13
N SER A 269 17.36 22.70 -73.79
CA SER A 269 17.60 24.03 -74.33
C SER A 269 19.08 24.20 -74.69
N PRO A 270 19.41 24.43 -75.98
CA PRO A 270 18.50 24.45 -77.14
C PRO A 270 17.92 23.07 -77.47
N GLU A 271 16.79 23.03 -78.18
CA GLU A 271 16.08 21.79 -78.56
C GLU A 271 16.89 20.96 -79.58
N GLU A 272 17.70 21.63 -80.41
CA GLU A 272 18.63 21.03 -81.36
C GLU A 272 20.07 21.49 -81.07
N PRO A 273 20.77 20.86 -80.11
CA PRO A 273 22.10 21.31 -79.73
C PRO A 273 23.17 20.98 -80.77
N HIS A 274 24.08 21.91 -80.99
CA HIS A 274 25.24 21.72 -81.88
C HIS A 274 26.50 21.27 -81.13
N LEU A 275 27.47 20.74 -81.87
CA LEU A 275 28.74 20.30 -81.28
C LEU A 275 29.48 21.47 -80.62
N GLY A 276 29.79 21.32 -79.33
CA GLY A 276 30.45 22.34 -78.52
C GLY A 276 29.51 23.34 -77.85
N GLU A 277 28.19 23.19 -78.01
CA GLU A 277 27.18 24.04 -77.39
C GLU A 277 26.74 23.51 -76.01
N ASN A 278 26.54 24.41 -75.05
CA ASN A 278 26.02 24.04 -73.74
C ASN A 278 24.52 23.77 -73.83
N THR A 279 24.12 22.55 -73.47
CA THR A 279 22.71 22.14 -73.45
C THR A 279 22.23 22.00 -72.01
N THR A 280 21.11 22.64 -71.68
CA THR A 280 20.45 22.48 -70.37
C THR A 280 19.30 21.49 -70.50
N PHE A 281 19.27 20.51 -69.60
CA PHE A 281 18.16 19.57 -69.46
C PHE A 281 17.30 20.00 -68.28
N THR A 282 16.01 20.15 -68.50
CA THR A 282 15.03 20.40 -67.43
C THR A 282 14.08 19.22 -67.35
N ALA A 283 13.93 18.65 -66.16
CA ALA A 283 12.94 17.62 -65.88
C ALA A 283 11.92 18.16 -64.88
N THR A 284 10.63 18.03 -65.21
CA THR A 284 9.53 18.29 -64.28
C THR A 284 9.13 16.97 -63.64
N VAL A 285 9.17 16.89 -62.31
CA VAL A 285 8.76 15.71 -61.55
C VAL A 285 7.49 16.03 -60.78
N LYS A 286 6.49 15.17 -60.90
CA LYS A 286 5.23 15.25 -60.17
C LYS A 286 5.15 14.14 -59.14
N ASN A 287 4.76 14.49 -57.91
CA ASN A 287 4.40 13.51 -56.89
C ASN A 287 2.91 13.19 -57.00
N ASN A 288 2.58 11.97 -57.41
CA ASN A 288 1.21 11.45 -57.43
C ASN A 288 0.86 10.66 -56.14
N GLY A 289 1.84 10.49 -55.24
CA GLY A 289 1.65 9.85 -53.95
C GLY A 289 1.10 10.84 -52.93
N SER A 290 0.60 10.31 -51.82
CA SER A 290 0.02 11.09 -50.74
C SER A 290 1.04 11.53 -49.67
N ALA A 291 2.21 10.89 -49.63
CA ALA A 291 3.32 11.35 -48.78
C ALA A 291 4.23 12.34 -49.51
N ALA A 292 4.81 13.28 -48.76
CA ALA A 292 5.82 14.20 -49.28
C ALA A 292 7.09 13.43 -49.71
N ALA A 293 7.74 13.91 -50.77
CA ALA A 293 9.09 13.45 -51.10
C ALA A 293 10.11 14.19 -50.24
N GLU A 294 11.00 13.44 -49.61
CA GLU A 294 12.10 14.01 -48.82
C GLU A 294 13.37 14.13 -49.69
N ASN A 295 14.13 15.20 -49.47
CA ASN A 295 15.42 15.37 -50.14
C ASN A 295 16.45 14.40 -49.52
N SER A 296 17.13 13.64 -50.37
CA SER A 296 18.28 12.80 -50.01
C SER A 296 19.58 13.59 -49.92
#